data_AF-A0A9W7H4W6-F1
#
_entry.id   AF-A0A9W7H4W6-F1
#
_cell.length_a   1.000
_cell.length_b   1.000
_cell.length_c   1.000
_cell.angle_alpha   90.00
_cell.angle_beta   90.00
_cell.angle_gamma   90.00
#
_symmetry.space_group_name_H-M   'P 1'
#
loop_
_entity.id
_entity.type
_entity.pdbx_description
1 polymer ?
#
loop_
_entity_poly.entity_id
_entity_poly.type
_entity_poly.pdbx_seq_one_letter_code
_entity_poly.pdbx_strand_id
1 'polypeptide(L)'
;MVETSSSTIAYSGKDQNPTSDAASDVSTTQITSHKFNGHNYLQWSQTFKLYITGRGKAEYILGKQKIPDITDLTYDLWLRENNMIMSWLINSMTPDVGVDFLLYYTTKEIWEAAKETYSSSDNVAELFEIGNKINSLCQEEMSVTQYYNTIIRYWQQLDLFETHNWSSTTDVALYKQITTQRRVFQFLYGLNSDLDAVKGRIIATKPLPSLREAFSEVRREESRRVVMLPPNTQPEGAALVTHSTNKPRREKPWCDHCRKVGHVKENCWKLHGKPANWKPQRLKQKPDGSAHMASTDIAGQNLRASDYMTGDQSLFHTYQSLHASSQIKTADGSLSAVLGTGYGLGEGDWQC
;
A
#
# COMPACT_ATOMS: atom_id res chain seq x y z
N MET A 1 -31.13 0.00 -83.36
CA MET A 1 -31.75 -1.33 -83.55
C MET A 1 -30.77 -2.14 -84.38
N VAL A 2 -30.27 -3.31 -84.03
CA VAL A 2 -30.49 -4.27 -82.94
C VAL A 2 -29.24 -5.17 -82.95
N GLU A 3 -28.79 -5.51 -81.74
CA GLU A 3 -28.05 -6.72 -81.29
C GLU A 3 -26.97 -7.38 -82.16
N THR A 4 -25.84 -7.68 -81.50
CA THR A 4 -25.25 -9.02 -81.57
C THR A 4 -24.54 -9.34 -80.24
N SER A 5 -25.04 -10.36 -79.54
CA SER A 5 -24.38 -11.06 -78.44
C SER A 5 -23.99 -12.45 -78.93
N SER A 6 -22.76 -12.89 -78.67
CA SER A 6 -22.29 -14.28 -78.40
C SER A 6 -20.82 -14.41 -78.82
N SER A 7 -19.86 -14.59 -77.90
CA SER A 7 -19.55 -15.77 -77.06
C SER A 7 -18.53 -16.72 -77.70
N THR A 8 -17.33 -16.70 -77.10
CA THR A 8 -16.43 -17.83 -76.75
C THR A 8 -15.61 -18.53 -77.85
N ILE A 9 -14.28 -18.58 -77.66
CA ILE A 9 -13.47 -19.81 -77.45
C ILE A 9 -12.12 -19.43 -76.81
N ALA A 10 -11.70 -20.29 -75.87
CA ALA A 10 -10.66 -20.12 -74.87
C ALA A 10 -9.34 -20.86 -75.18
N TYR A 11 -8.29 -20.52 -74.41
CA TYR A 11 -7.09 -21.27 -73.94
C TYR A 11 -5.84 -20.38 -74.07
N SER A 12 -4.86 -20.30 -73.16
CA SER A 12 -4.59 -20.79 -71.79
C SER A 12 -3.20 -20.22 -71.43
N GLY A 13 -2.94 -19.87 -70.17
CA GLY A 13 -1.56 -19.53 -69.75
C GLY A 13 -1.39 -18.78 -68.43
N LYS A 14 -1.48 -19.55 -67.32
CA LYS A 14 -0.69 -19.49 -66.07
C LYS A 14 -0.49 -18.16 -65.29
N ASP A 15 -1.00 -18.21 -64.06
CA ASP A 15 -0.34 -17.86 -62.79
C ASP A 15 0.36 -16.50 -62.65
N GLN A 16 -0.36 -15.53 -62.09
CA GLN A 16 0.22 -14.52 -61.21
C GLN A 16 -0.70 -14.27 -60.00
N ASN A 17 -0.20 -14.62 -58.81
CA ASN A 17 -0.68 -14.10 -57.54
C ASN A 17 -0.54 -12.57 -57.55
N PRO A 18 -1.56 -11.78 -57.17
CA PRO A 18 -1.35 -10.47 -56.59
C PRO A 18 -1.23 -10.65 -55.07
N THR A 19 -0.01 -10.50 -54.57
CA THR A 19 0.31 -10.38 -53.15
C THR A 19 -0.55 -9.28 -52.55
N SER A 20 -1.32 -9.66 -51.53
CA SER A 20 -2.03 -8.77 -50.64
C SER A 20 -1.04 -7.88 -49.90
N ASP A 21 -0.95 -6.60 -50.27
CA ASP A 21 -0.43 -5.55 -49.39
C ASP A 21 -1.04 -4.20 -49.81
N ALA A 22 -2.37 -4.16 -49.72
CA ALA A 22 -3.13 -2.91 -49.71
C ALA A 22 -4.21 -3.02 -48.62
N ALA A 23 -3.81 -3.47 -47.43
CA ALA A 23 -4.60 -3.22 -46.24
C ALA A 23 -4.26 -1.80 -45.78
N SER A 24 -5.19 -0.90 -46.07
CA SER A 24 -5.28 0.42 -45.47
C SER A 24 -5.24 0.31 -43.95
N ASP A 25 -4.05 0.37 -43.36
CA ASP A 25 -3.86 0.55 -41.93
C ASP A 25 -3.98 2.05 -41.60
N VAL A 26 -5.08 2.67 -42.04
CA VAL A 26 -5.61 3.85 -41.35
C VAL A 26 -6.46 3.32 -40.19
N SER A 27 -5.82 2.54 -39.33
CA SER A 27 -6.31 2.46 -37.97
C SER A 27 -6.12 3.87 -37.43
N THR A 28 -7.20 4.48 -36.93
CA THR A 28 -7.16 5.64 -36.03
C THR A 28 -6.50 5.18 -34.71
N THR A 29 -5.27 4.66 -34.81
CA THR A 29 -4.49 4.22 -33.68
C THR A 29 -4.10 5.47 -32.94
N GLN A 30 -4.76 5.68 -31.81
CA GLN A 30 -4.40 6.72 -30.86
C GLN A 30 -2.90 6.58 -30.54
N ILE A 31 -2.09 7.50 -31.08
CA ILE A 31 -0.63 7.45 -31.01
C ILE A 31 -0.16 7.55 -29.56
N THR A 32 -0.81 8.43 -28.79
CA THR A 32 -0.61 8.59 -27.35
C THR A 32 -1.97 8.77 -26.66
N SER A 33 -2.14 8.25 -25.43
CA SER A 33 -3.39 8.41 -24.69
C SER A 33 -3.68 9.89 -24.36
N HIS A 34 -2.62 10.62 -24.03
CA HIS A 34 -2.63 12.06 -23.79
C HIS A 34 -1.75 12.75 -24.83
N LYS A 35 -2.30 13.78 -25.48
CA LYS A 35 -1.53 14.63 -26.40
C LYS A 35 -0.49 15.44 -25.64
N PHE A 36 0.64 15.72 -26.28
CA PHE A 36 1.65 16.60 -25.73
C PHE A 36 1.12 18.03 -25.60
N ASN A 37 1.17 18.62 -24.41
CA ASN A 37 0.60 19.93 -24.09
C ASN A 37 1.63 20.91 -23.47
N GLY A 38 2.92 20.66 -23.70
CA GLY A 38 4.02 21.44 -23.13
C GLY A 38 4.40 21.08 -21.70
N HIS A 39 3.47 20.55 -20.89
CA HIS A 39 3.70 20.26 -19.47
C HIS A 39 3.92 18.77 -19.18
N ASN A 40 3.56 17.90 -20.12
CA ASN A 40 3.62 16.44 -19.95
C ASN A 40 4.69 15.78 -20.83
N TYR A 41 5.76 16.50 -21.18
CA TYR A 41 6.81 16.04 -22.09
C TYR A 41 7.34 14.65 -21.73
N LEU A 42 7.62 14.41 -20.45
CA LEU A 42 8.16 13.13 -19.97
C LEU A 42 7.21 11.95 -20.25
N GLN A 43 5.92 12.12 -20.00
CA GLN A 43 4.93 11.06 -20.25
C GLN A 43 4.70 10.86 -21.75
N TRP A 44 4.59 11.97 -22.50
CA TRP A 44 4.40 11.94 -23.93
C TRP A 44 5.59 11.30 -24.66
N SER A 45 6.82 11.71 -24.35
CA SER A 45 8.03 11.19 -25.01
C SER A 45 8.19 9.69 -24.81
N GLN A 46 7.91 9.16 -23.61
CA GLN A 46 7.96 7.71 -23.37
C GLN A 46 6.89 6.95 -24.15
N THR A 47 5.65 7.45 -24.20
CA THR A 47 4.56 6.81 -24.94
C THR A 47 4.79 6.85 -26.46
N PHE A 48 5.26 7.98 -27.00
CA PHE A 48 5.62 8.10 -28.40
C PHE A 48 6.81 7.19 -28.78
N LYS A 49 7.85 7.14 -27.92
CA LYS A 49 8.98 6.24 -28.11
C LYS A 49 8.56 4.77 -28.13
N LEU A 50 7.61 4.37 -27.28
CA LEU A 50 7.05 3.01 -27.30
C LEU A 50 6.30 2.74 -28.61
N TYR A 51 5.44 3.67 -29.05
CA TYR A 51 4.68 3.56 -30.30
C TYR A 51 5.60 3.37 -31.51
N ILE A 52 6.60 4.24 -31.68
CA ILE A 52 7.49 4.19 -32.84
C ILE A 52 8.44 2.99 -32.81
N THR A 53 8.86 2.55 -31.61
CA THR A 53 9.65 1.32 -31.45
C THR A 53 8.83 0.09 -31.80
N GLY A 54 7.55 0.03 -31.40
CA GLY A 54 6.63 -1.04 -31.77
C GLY A 54 6.40 -1.16 -33.28
N ARG A 55 6.58 -0.07 -34.03
CA ARG A 55 6.51 -0.02 -35.50
C ARG A 55 7.87 -0.24 -36.19
N GLY A 56 8.95 -0.46 -35.43
CA GLY A 56 10.30 -0.65 -35.99
C GLY A 56 10.92 0.59 -36.62
N LYS A 57 10.42 1.80 -36.30
CA LYS A 57 10.86 3.08 -36.90
C LYS A 57 11.65 3.99 -35.95
N ALA A 58 12.11 3.45 -34.81
CA ALA A 58 12.82 4.22 -33.79
C ALA A 58 14.11 4.90 -34.30
N GLU A 59 14.70 4.40 -35.38
CA GLU A 59 15.94 4.95 -35.95
C GLU A 59 15.80 6.37 -36.50
N TYR A 60 14.57 6.78 -36.88
CA TYR A 60 14.25 8.12 -37.35
C TYR A 60 14.32 9.19 -36.25
N ILE A 61 13.90 8.84 -35.02
CA ILE A 61 14.00 9.75 -33.86
C ILE A 61 15.38 9.68 -33.19
N LEU A 62 16.07 8.54 -33.29
CA LEU A 62 17.41 8.36 -32.72
C LEU A 62 18.53 8.91 -33.64
N GLY A 63 18.18 9.34 -34.85
CA GLY A 63 19.13 9.85 -35.84
C GLY A 63 20.13 8.79 -36.34
N LYS A 64 19.78 7.50 -36.23
CA LYS A 64 20.62 6.40 -36.74
C LYS A 64 20.44 6.20 -38.23
N GLN A 65 19.26 6.52 -38.76
CA GLN A 65 19.01 6.57 -40.19
C GLN A 65 19.64 7.84 -40.77
N LYS A 66 20.68 7.69 -41.59
CA LYS A 66 21.31 8.83 -42.28
C LYS A 66 20.41 9.29 -43.42
N ILE A 67 20.39 10.60 -43.67
CA ILE A 67 19.73 11.20 -44.83
C ILE A 67 20.45 10.68 -46.08
N PRO A 68 19.77 9.93 -46.97
CA PRO A 68 20.36 9.49 -48.23
C PRO A 68 20.68 10.69 -49.14
N ASP A 69 21.60 10.50 -50.08
CA ASP A 69 21.81 11.52 -51.11
C ASP A 69 20.56 11.64 -51.98
N ILE A 70 20.24 12.85 -52.46
CA ILE A 70 19.05 13.15 -53.26
C ILE A 70 19.07 12.34 -54.57
N THR A 71 20.25 11.94 -55.03
CA THR A 71 20.44 11.14 -56.23
C THR A 71 20.20 9.63 -56.02
N ASP A 72 20.04 9.18 -54.77
CA ASP A 72 19.82 7.78 -54.43
C ASP A 72 18.34 7.39 -54.60
N LEU A 73 18.09 6.22 -55.19
CA LEU A 73 16.78 5.59 -55.31
C LEU A 73 16.11 5.37 -53.94
N THR A 74 16.89 5.32 -52.86
CA THR A 74 16.39 5.16 -51.48
C THR A 74 15.89 6.47 -50.85
N TYR A 75 16.18 7.63 -51.45
CA TYR A 75 15.79 8.95 -50.93
C TYR A 75 14.27 9.12 -50.86
N ASP A 76 13.54 8.75 -51.92
CA ASP A 76 12.07 8.88 -51.97
C ASP A 76 11.38 8.00 -50.91
N LEU A 77 11.93 6.80 -50.69
CA LEU A 77 11.45 5.90 -49.64
C LEU A 77 11.70 6.49 -48.25
N TRP A 78 12.92 7.00 -48.01
CA TRP A 78 13.26 7.66 -46.76
C TRP A 78 12.39 8.88 -46.48
N LEU A 79 12.16 9.74 -47.50
CA LEU A 79 11.37 10.95 -47.38
C LEU A 79 9.91 10.63 -47.05
N ARG A 80 9.33 9.59 -47.67
CA ARG A 80 7.98 9.12 -47.37
C ARG A 80 7.86 8.67 -45.91
N GLU A 81 8.81 7.87 -45.44
CA GLU A 81 8.80 7.37 -44.06
C GLU A 81 9.04 8.49 -43.04
N ASN A 82 9.97 9.40 -43.32
CA ASN A 82 10.23 10.57 -42.50
C ASN A 82 8.97 11.45 -42.37
N ASN A 83 8.32 11.78 -43.48
CA ASN A 83 7.11 12.63 -43.46
C ASN A 83 5.93 11.94 -42.75
N MET A 84 5.80 10.61 -42.91
CA MET A 84 4.80 9.85 -42.17
C MET A 84 5.02 9.95 -40.65
N ILE A 85 6.26 9.80 -40.20
CA ILE A 85 6.58 9.87 -38.76
C ILE A 85 6.45 11.31 -38.24
N MET A 86 6.83 12.33 -39.03
CA MET A 86 6.56 13.73 -38.69
C MET A 86 5.07 13.96 -38.48
N SER A 87 4.22 13.40 -39.35
CA SER A 87 2.76 13.50 -39.18
C SER A 87 2.29 12.84 -37.88
N TRP A 88 2.89 11.71 -37.49
CA TRP A 88 2.58 11.05 -36.21
C TRP A 88 3.01 11.90 -35.01
N LEU A 89 4.21 12.50 -35.07
CA LEU A 89 4.70 13.41 -34.03
C LEU A 89 3.73 14.57 -33.85
N ILE A 90 3.46 15.32 -34.92
CA ILE A 90 2.60 16.51 -34.86
C ILE A 90 1.18 16.13 -34.39
N ASN A 91 0.62 15.03 -34.88
CA ASN A 91 -0.73 14.58 -34.48
C ASN A 91 -0.80 14.11 -33.02
N SER A 92 0.33 13.69 -32.44
CA SER A 92 0.45 13.35 -31.01
C SER A 92 0.57 14.57 -30.10
N MET A 93 0.68 15.78 -30.66
CA MET A 93 0.71 17.03 -29.93
C MET A 93 -0.66 17.73 -29.96
N THR A 94 -0.89 18.63 -29.00
CA THR A 94 -2.01 19.56 -29.07
C THR A 94 -1.74 20.59 -30.18
N PRO A 95 -2.79 21.16 -30.82
CA PRO A 95 -2.60 22.05 -31.96
C PRO A 95 -1.73 23.27 -31.67
N ASP A 96 -1.83 23.83 -30.46
CA ASP A 96 -1.02 24.94 -29.97
C ASP A 96 0.47 24.62 -29.92
N VAL A 97 0.84 23.41 -29.50
CA VAL A 97 2.25 22.98 -29.43
C VAL A 97 2.75 22.49 -30.78
N GLY A 98 1.91 21.76 -31.53
CA GLY A 98 2.31 21.16 -32.81
C GLY A 98 2.67 22.18 -33.90
N VAL A 99 2.08 23.38 -33.85
CA VAL A 99 2.34 24.44 -34.82
C VAL A 99 3.81 24.89 -34.81
N ASP A 100 4.45 24.89 -33.64
CA ASP A 100 5.86 25.29 -33.48
C ASP A 100 6.82 24.35 -34.22
N PHE A 101 6.37 23.15 -34.57
CA PHE A 101 7.19 22.11 -35.20
C PHE A 101 6.92 21.90 -36.69
N LEU A 102 5.95 22.60 -37.29
CA LEU A 102 5.52 22.37 -38.68
C LEU A 102 6.59 22.68 -39.73
N LEU A 103 7.57 23.54 -39.40
CA LEU A 103 8.60 24.01 -40.34
C LEU A 103 9.89 23.19 -40.32
N TYR A 104 10.01 22.23 -39.41
CA TYR A 104 11.17 21.32 -39.42
C TYR A 104 11.09 20.34 -40.59
N TYR A 105 12.25 19.89 -41.06
CA TYR A 105 12.34 19.05 -42.26
C TYR A 105 12.46 17.57 -41.92
N THR A 106 12.98 17.25 -40.73
CA THR A 106 13.16 15.86 -40.31
C THR A 106 12.43 15.53 -39.01
N THR A 107 12.01 14.27 -38.89
CA THR A 107 11.50 13.68 -37.65
C THR A 107 12.47 13.88 -36.49
N LYS A 108 13.77 13.74 -36.77
CA LYS A 108 14.84 13.90 -35.78
C LYS A 108 14.87 15.32 -35.22
N GLU A 109 14.82 16.32 -36.09
CA GLU A 109 14.83 17.73 -35.67
C GLU A 109 13.61 18.06 -34.81
N ILE A 110 12.40 17.62 -35.19
CA ILE A 110 11.20 17.81 -34.35
C ILE A 110 11.39 17.17 -32.97
N TRP A 111 11.91 15.94 -32.93
CA TRP A 111 12.12 15.21 -31.69
C TRP A 111 13.18 15.87 -30.79
N GLU A 112 14.29 16.32 -31.36
CA GLU A 112 15.36 17.02 -30.65
C GLU A 112 14.92 18.40 -30.18
N ALA A 113 14.23 19.18 -31.02
CA ALA A 113 13.69 20.48 -30.64
C ALA A 113 12.64 20.35 -29.52
N ALA A 114 11.75 19.37 -29.57
CA ALA A 114 10.79 19.11 -28.49
C ALA A 114 11.51 18.73 -27.19
N LYS A 115 12.60 17.94 -27.29
CA LYS A 115 13.44 17.60 -26.14
C LYS A 115 14.14 18.82 -25.57
N GLU A 116 14.77 19.64 -26.38
CA GLU A 116 15.50 20.83 -25.92
C GLU A 116 14.56 21.84 -25.25
N THR A 117 13.39 22.09 -25.86
CA THR A 117 12.43 23.08 -25.36
C THR A 117 11.69 22.62 -24.10
N TYR A 118 11.35 21.33 -23.98
CA TYR A 118 10.41 20.85 -22.97
C TYR A 118 10.90 19.69 -22.10
N SER A 119 12.09 19.12 -22.35
CA SER A 119 12.57 17.99 -21.54
C SER A 119 12.77 18.35 -20.08
N SER A 120 12.94 19.64 -19.75
CA SER A 120 13.21 20.13 -18.41
C SER A 120 14.26 19.30 -17.66
N SER A 121 15.17 18.59 -18.36
CA SER A 121 15.99 17.53 -17.74
C SER A 121 16.96 18.08 -16.70
N ASP A 122 17.33 19.36 -16.86
CA ASP A 122 18.15 20.13 -15.93
C ASP A 122 17.33 21.09 -15.05
N ASN A 123 15.99 20.96 -15.05
CA ASN A 123 15.11 21.78 -14.23
C ASN A 123 15.15 21.33 -12.77
N VAL A 124 16.22 21.74 -12.08
CA VAL A 124 16.46 21.45 -10.66
C VAL A 124 15.28 21.89 -9.78
N ALA A 125 14.54 22.93 -10.18
CA ALA A 125 13.35 23.39 -9.45
C ALA A 125 12.19 22.39 -9.54
N GLU A 126 11.95 21.79 -10.72
CA GLU A 126 10.93 20.74 -10.89
C GLU A 126 11.34 19.45 -10.18
N LEU A 127 12.63 19.10 -10.20
CA LEU A 127 13.18 17.99 -9.41
C LEU A 127 12.94 18.21 -7.91
N PHE A 128 13.21 19.42 -7.43
CA PHE A 128 12.97 19.82 -6.04
C PHE A 128 11.47 19.79 -5.69
N GLU A 129 10.61 20.26 -6.60
CA GLU A 129 9.15 20.22 -6.41
C GLU A 129 8.63 18.78 -6.32
N ILE A 130 9.09 17.89 -7.20
CA ILE A 130 8.77 16.46 -7.15
C ILE A 130 9.28 15.86 -5.84
N GLY A 131 10.52 16.15 -5.46
CA GLY A 131 11.10 15.70 -4.19
C GLY A 131 10.26 16.13 -2.98
N ASN A 132 9.83 17.39 -2.94
CA ASN A 132 8.95 17.91 -1.90
C ASN A 132 7.59 17.21 -1.90
N LYS A 133 6.97 17.05 -3.08
CA LYS A 133 5.69 16.33 -3.21
C LYS A 133 5.80 14.92 -2.68
N ILE A 134 6.89 14.19 -2.96
CA ILE A 134 7.10 12.83 -2.42
C ILE A 134 7.26 12.88 -0.90
N ASN A 135 8.04 13.82 -0.37
CA ASN A 135 8.31 13.92 1.08
C ASN A 135 7.08 14.35 1.90
N SER A 136 6.19 15.17 1.32
CA SER A 136 4.96 15.61 1.96
C SER A 136 3.77 14.70 1.73
N LEU A 137 3.89 13.66 0.89
CA LEU A 137 2.76 12.82 0.51
C LEU A 137 2.40 11.84 1.63
N CYS A 138 1.22 12.05 2.21
CA CYS A 138 0.58 11.15 3.16
C CYS A 138 -0.72 10.59 2.55
N GLN A 139 -1.20 9.47 3.09
CA GLN A 139 -2.44 8.83 2.65
C GLN A 139 -3.65 9.72 2.92
N GLU A 140 -3.78 10.26 4.13
CA GLU A 140 -4.89 11.15 4.53
C GLU A 140 -6.25 10.51 4.18
N GLU A 141 -7.09 11.22 3.42
CA GLU A 141 -8.43 10.75 2.99
C GLU A 141 -8.38 9.82 1.76
N MET A 142 -7.19 9.54 1.20
CA MET A 142 -7.04 8.66 0.05
C MET A 142 -7.14 7.19 0.48
N SER A 143 -7.71 6.35 -0.37
CA SER A 143 -7.54 4.89 -0.21
C SER A 143 -6.06 4.51 -0.35
N VAL A 144 -5.66 3.38 0.26
CA VAL A 144 -4.28 2.87 0.15
C VAL A 144 -3.87 2.71 -1.32
N THR A 145 -4.80 2.31 -2.18
CA THR A 145 -4.54 2.14 -3.62
C THR A 145 -4.30 3.47 -4.33
N GLN A 146 -5.07 4.52 -4.03
CA GLN A 146 -4.87 5.84 -4.61
C GLN A 146 -3.54 6.45 -4.15
N TYR A 147 -3.22 6.34 -2.85
CA TYR A 147 -1.96 6.80 -2.29
C TYR A 147 -0.77 6.09 -2.96
N TYR A 148 -0.82 4.75 -3.04
CA TYR A 148 0.21 3.94 -3.69
C TYR A 148 0.44 4.30 -5.16
N ASN A 149 -0.62 4.49 -5.94
CA ASN A 149 -0.50 4.89 -7.34
C ASN A 149 0.10 6.30 -7.49
N THR A 150 -0.24 7.21 -6.57
CA THR A 150 0.25 8.60 -6.58
C THR A 150 1.74 8.66 -6.25
N ILE A 151 2.19 7.97 -5.20
CA ILE A 151 3.61 7.95 -4.83
C ILE A 151 4.47 7.27 -5.90
N ILE A 152 3.97 6.20 -6.52
CA ILE A 152 4.65 5.54 -7.64
C ILE A 152 4.79 6.48 -8.83
N ARG A 153 3.74 7.24 -9.16
CA ARG A 153 3.80 8.20 -10.27
C ARG A 153 4.89 9.24 -10.04
N TYR A 154 5.04 9.76 -8.82
CA TYR A 154 6.10 10.71 -8.51
C TYR A 154 7.49 10.07 -8.53
N TRP A 155 7.66 8.85 -8.02
CA TRP A 155 8.93 8.13 -8.14
C TRP A 155 9.31 7.83 -9.59
N GLN A 156 8.34 7.48 -10.44
CA GLN A 156 8.58 7.29 -11.86
C GLN A 156 8.99 8.60 -12.54
N GLN A 157 8.39 9.72 -12.18
CA GLN A 157 8.82 11.04 -12.66
C GLN A 157 10.26 11.34 -12.20
N LEU A 158 10.58 11.08 -10.93
CA LEU A 158 11.94 11.24 -10.38
C LEU A 158 12.97 10.36 -11.10
N ASP A 159 12.64 9.10 -11.36
CA ASP A 159 13.49 8.14 -12.08
C ASP A 159 13.81 8.59 -13.52
N LEU A 160 12.94 9.40 -14.13
CA LEU A 160 13.19 9.97 -15.45
C LEU A 160 14.24 11.10 -15.44
N PHE A 161 14.34 11.85 -14.34
CA PHE A 161 15.40 12.85 -14.16
C PHE A 161 16.73 12.19 -13.73
N GLU A 162 16.68 11.13 -12.93
CA GLU A 162 17.87 10.43 -12.41
C GLU A 162 18.50 9.43 -13.40
N THR A 163 18.55 9.76 -14.70
CA THR A 163 19.23 8.90 -15.70
C THR A 163 20.75 9.02 -15.60
N HIS A 164 21.36 8.20 -14.75
CA HIS A 164 22.81 8.17 -14.55
C HIS A 164 23.49 7.15 -15.47
N ASN A 165 24.60 7.53 -16.10
CA ASN A 165 25.48 6.61 -16.81
C ASN A 165 26.41 5.91 -15.81
N TRP A 166 25.96 4.78 -15.27
CA TRP A 166 26.74 3.98 -14.33
C TRP A 166 27.87 3.23 -15.04
N SER A 167 29.08 3.29 -14.49
CA SER A 167 30.26 2.62 -15.06
C SER A 167 30.38 1.13 -14.68
N SER A 168 29.69 0.70 -13.61
CA SER A 168 29.77 -0.66 -13.05
C SER A 168 28.37 -1.26 -12.88
N THR A 169 28.22 -2.52 -13.30
CA THR A 169 26.96 -3.27 -13.15
C THR A 169 26.63 -3.59 -11.69
N THR A 170 27.65 -3.72 -10.83
CA THR A 170 27.48 -4.01 -9.40
C THR A 170 26.90 -2.82 -8.65
N ASP A 171 27.38 -1.61 -8.95
CA ASP A 171 26.91 -0.38 -8.30
C ASP A 171 25.46 -0.07 -8.68
N VAL A 172 25.07 -0.38 -9.93
CA VAL A 172 23.66 -0.29 -10.37
C VAL A 172 22.78 -1.21 -9.54
N ALA A 173 23.22 -2.44 -9.27
CA ALA A 173 22.44 -3.41 -8.50
C ALA A 173 22.30 -2.94 -7.04
N LEU A 174 23.38 -2.45 -6.44
CA LEU A 174 23.37 -1.89 -5.09
C LEU A 174 22.48 -0.65 -4.97
N TYR A 175 22.59 0.29 -5.91
CA TYR A 175 21.73 1.48 -5.96
C TYR A 175 20.26 1.11 -6.07
N LYS A 176 19.92 0.17 -6.96
CA LYS A 176 18.54 -0.33 -7.10
C LYS A 176 18.04 -0.95 -5.79
N GLN A 177 18.87 -1.71 -5.09
CA GLN A 177 18.51 -2.30 -3.81
C GLN A 177 18.24 -1.23 -2.74
N ILE A 178 19.15 -0.27 -2.58
CA ILE A 178 19.01 0.84 -1.61
C ILE A 178 17.76 1.67 -1.93
N THR A 179 17.55 2.03 -3.20
CA THR A 179 16.39 2.80 -3.64
C THR A 179 15.08 2.04 -3.41
N THR A 180 15.05 0.72 -3.67
CA THR A 180 13.86 -0.10 -3.43
C THR A 180 13.53 -0.16 -1.95
N GLN A 181 14.52 -0.37 -1.08
CA GLN A 181 14.34 -0.36 0.37
C GLN A 181 13.83 1.00 0.88
N ARG A 182 14.46 2.10 0.42
CA ARG A 182 14.03 3.47 0.76
C ARG A 182 12.58 3.73 0.38
N ARG A 183 12.15 3.27 -0.80
CA ARG A 183 10.76 3.41 -1.28
C ARG A 183 9.77 2.62 -0.41
N VAL A 184 10.13 1.43 0.06
CA VAL A 184 9.29 0.68 1.01
C VAL A 184 9.08 1.49 2.28
N PHE A 185 10.15 2.01 2.89
CA PHE A 185 10.03 2.80 4.11
C PHE A 185 9.22 4.08 3.90
N GLN A 186 9.45 4.79 2.80
CA GLN A 186 8.73 6.01 2.48
C GLN A 186 7.23 5.76 2.22
N PHE A 187 6.89 4.66 1.52
CA PHE A 187 5.50 4.23 1.39
C PHE A 187 4.86 3.94 2.75
N LEU A 188 5.53 3.17 3.61
CA LEU A 188 5.00 2.86 4.94
C LEU A 188 4.87 4.10 5.82
N TYR A 189 5.81 5.04 5.72
CA TYR A 189 5.81 6.26 6.52
C TYR A 189 4.57 7.14 6.25
N GLY A 190 4.16 7.29 4.99
CA GLY A 190 2.99 8.11 4.64
C GLY A 190 1.64 7.45 4.86
N LEU A 191 1.57 6.17 5.26
CA LEU A 191 0.29 5.51 5.60
C LEU A 191 -0.28 6.03 6.93
N ASN A 192 -1.60 6.09 6.98
CA ASN A 192 -2.34 6.52 8.18
C ASN A 192 -1.99 5.69 9.42
N SER A 193 -2.12 6.29 10.61
CA SER A 193 -1.77 5.67 11.90
C SER A 193 -2.62 4.44 12.24
N ASP A 194 -3.81 4.35 11.65
CA ASP A 194 -4.71 3.23 11.85
C ASP A 194 -4.13 1.92 11.25
N LEU A 195 -3.17 2.03 10.33
CA LEU A 195 -2.41 0.93 9.73
C LEU A 195 -1.07 0.63 10.44
N ASP A 196 -0.78 1.23 11.61
CA ASP A 196 0.49 1.04 12.35
C ASP A 196 0.82 -0.44 12.63
N ALA A 197 -0.19 -1.25 12.95
CA ALA A 197 0.02 -2.67 13.22
C ALA A 197 0.57 -3.44 12.00
N VAL A 198 0.10 -3.13 10.78
CA VAL A 198 0.63 -3.76 9.56
C VAL A 198 2.00 -3.19 9.19
N LYS A 199 2.27 -1.90 9.45
CA LYS A 199 3.61 -1.30 9.29
C LYS A 199 4.65 -2.03 10.13
N GLY A 200 4.36 -2.26 11.42
CA GLY A 200 5.26 -2.98 12.33
C GLY A 200 5.56 -4.41 11.85
N ARG A 201 4.53 -5.15 11.39
CA ARG A 201 4.73 -6.52 10.86
C ARG A 201 5.60 -6.55 9.60
N ILE A 202 5.37 -5.62 8.67
CA ILE A 202 6.16 -5.52 7.44
C ILE A 202 7.63 -5.23 7.75
N ILE A 203 7.89 -4.28 8.66
CA ILE A 203 9.25 -3.91 9.09
C ILE A 203 9.96 -5.07 9.81
N ALA A 204 9.21 -5.87 10.59
CA ALA A 204 9.77 -7.02 11.32
C ALA A 204 10.12 -8.22 10.42
N THR A 205 9.64 -8.24 9.17
CA THR A 205 9.88 -9.37 8.24
C THR A 205 11.31 -9.32 7.68
N LYS A 206 12.02 -10.45 7.73
CA LYS A 206 13.38 -10.61 7.18
C LYS A 206 13.42 -11.72 6.13
N PRO A 207 13.88 -11.45 4.89
CA PRO A 207 14.30 -10.14 4.37
C PRO A 207 13.12 -9.17 4.21
N LEU A 208 13.41 -7.86 4.14
CA LEU A 208 12.38 -6.83 3.94
C LEU A 208 11.61 -7.13 2.64
N PRO A 209 10.27 -7.15 2.67
CA PRO A 209 9.47 -7.44 1.49
C PRO A 209 9.64 -6.35 0.43
N SER A 210 9.37 -6.72 -0.82
CA SER A 210 9.31 -5.77 -1.93
C SER A 210 8.17 -4.77 -1.75
N LEU A 211 8.26 -3.63 -2.43
CA LEU A 211 7.21 -2.61 -2.42
C LEU A 211 5.83 -3.16 -2.81
N ARG A 212 5.77 -4.12 -3.73
CA ARG A 212 4.50 -4.74 -4.19
C ARG A 212 3.90 -5.67 -3.15
N GLU A 213 4.74 -6.44 -2.45
CA GLU A 213 4.32 -7.31 -1.35
C GLU A 213 3.84 -6.47 -0.17
N ALA A 214 4.59 -5.43 0.21
CA ALA A 214 4.18 -4.47 1.25
C ALA A 214 2.83 -3.83 0.92
N PHE A 215 2.63 -3.38 -0.32
CA PHE A 215 1.34 -2.84 -0.77
C PHE A 215 0.19 -3.85 -0.64
N SER A 216 0.43 -5.11 -1.01
CA SER A 216 -0.57 -6.17 -0.97
C SER A 216 -0.97 -6.54 0.47
N GLU A 217 -0.01 -6.58 1.39
CA GLU A 217 -0.23 -6.73 2.84
C GLU A 217 -1.11 -5.60 3.40
N VAL A 218 -0.76 -4.34 3.10
CA VAL A 218 -1.49 -3.16 3.59
C VAL A 218 -2.90 -3.10 3.00
N ARG A 219 -3.06 -3.33 1.69
CA ARG A 219 -4.37 -3.34 1.03
C ARG A 219 -5.29 -4.43 1.59
N ARG A 220 -4.74 -5.60 1.93
CA ARG A 220 -5.49 -6.68 2.59
C ARG A 220 -5.96 -6.24 3.98
N GLU A 221 -5.10 -5.55 4.74
CA GLU A 221 -5.46 -5.02 6.06
C GLU A 221 -6.53 -3.92 5.97
N GLU A 222 -6.42 -2.97 5.03
CA GLU A 222 -7.46 -1.95 4.76
C GLU A 222 -8.82 -2.62 4.51
N SER A 223 -8.85 -3.61 3.61
CA SER A 223 -10.08 -4.36 3.29
C SER A 223 -10.62 -5.10 4.52
N ARG A 224 -9.76 -5.73 5.32
CA ARG A 224 -10.13 -6.42 6.56
C ARG A 224 -10.75 -5.46 7.57
N ARG A 225 -10.20 -4.26 7.72
CA ARG A 225 -10.72 -3.23 8.65
C ARG A 225 -12.10 -2.76 8.21
N VAL A 226 -12.31 -2.49 6.93
CA VAL A 226 -13.64 -2.10 6.41
C VAL A 226 -14.71 -3.14 6.74
N VAL A 227 -14.38 -4.44 6.65
CA VAL A 227 -15.33 -5.53 6.90
C VAL A 227 -15.49 -5.84 8.40
N MET A 228 -14.39 -5.86 9.16
CA MET A 228 -14.36 -6.36 10.55
C MET A 228 -14.44 -5.25 11.61
N LEU A 229 -14.23 -4.00 11.21
CA LEU A 229 -14.28 -2.80 12.04
C LEU A 229 -15.12 -1.73 11.31
N PRO A 230 -16.42 -2.00 11.05
CA PRO A 230 -17.26 -1.03 10.37
C PRO A 230 -17.30 0.29 11.15
N PRO A 231 -17.40 1.43 10.46
CA PRO A 231 -17.60 2.72 11.10
C PRO A 231 -18.80 2.60 12.04
N ASN A 232 -18.67 3.11 13.26
CA ASN A 232 -19.75 3.11 14.24
C ASN A 232 -20.83 4.11 13.79
N THR A 233 -21.58 3.79 12.74
CA THR A 233 -22.82 4.47 12.41
C THR A 233 -23.82 4.07 13.48
N GLN A 234 -23.94 4.88 14.52
CA GLN A 234 -25.14 4.84 15.34
C GLN A 234 -26.33 5.09 14.40
N PRO A 235 -27.31 4.17 14.30
CA PRO A 235 -28.58 4.49 13.70
C PRO A 235 -29.35 5.33 14.73
N GLU A 236 -29.47 6.62 14.46
CA GLU A 236 -30.50 7.43 15.11
C GLU A 236 -31.88 6.90 14.67
N GLY A 237 -32.62 6.35 15.64
CA GLY A 237 -34.08 6.18 15.54
C GLY A 237 -34.59 4.80 15.16
N ALA A 238 -34.76 3.92 16.15
CA ALA A 238 -36.00 3.14 16.34
C ALA A 238 -35.92 2.38 17.67
N ALA A 239 -36.65 2.90 18.66
CA ALA A 239 -36.90 2.22 19.92
C ALA A 239 -37.73 0.95 19.70
N LEU A 240 -37.14 -0.23 19.92
CA LEU A 240 -37.68 -1.34 20.72
C LEU A 240 -36.69 -2.51 20.70
N VAL A 241 -35.65 -2.45 21.54
CA VAL A 241 -34.90 -3.65 21.91
C VAL A 241 -34.68 -3.59 23.42
N THR A 242 -35.22 -4.60 24.11
CA THR A 242 -34.97 -4.86 25.52
C THR A 242 -33.50 -5.20 25.71
N HIS A 243 -32.68 -4.16 25.80
CA HIS A 243 -31.26 -4.27 26.08
C HIS A 243 -31.05 -4.81 27.51
N SER A 244 -30.76 -6.10 27.59
CA SER A 244 -29.80 -6.65 28.55
C SER A 244 -28.44 -6.03 28.25
N THR A 245 -28.26 -4.77 28.66
CA THR A 245 -26.96 -4.11 28.65
C THR A 245 -26.31 -4.29 30.00
N ASN A 246 -25.13 -4.92 29.98
CA ASN A 246 -24.12 -4.79 31.01
C ASN A 246 -23.87 -3.31 31.27
N LYS A 247 -24.61 -2.75 32.25
CA LYS A 247 -24.28 -1.46 32.84
C LYS A 247 -22.92 -1.62 33.54
N PRO A 248 -22.05 -0.60 33.50
CA PRO A 248 -20.86 -0.59 34.35
C PRO A 248 -21.34 -0.83 35.79
N ARG A 249 -20.70 -1.76 36.51
CA ARG A 249 -21.04 -2.12 37.89
C ARG A 249 -21.07 -0.85 38.73
N ARG A 250 -22.27 -0.26 38.93
CA ARG A 250 -22.48 0.75 39.96
C ARG A 250 -22.18 0.05 41.27
N GLU A 251 -21.17 0.53 41.99
CA GLU A 251 -20.86 0.06 43.34
C GLU A 251 -22.15 0.13 44.17
N LYS A 252 -22.52 -1.00 44.77
CA LYS A 252 -23.73 -1.06 45.58
C LYS A 252 -23.50 -0.17 46.81
N PRO A 253 -24.41 0.78 47.11
CA PRO A 253 -24.22 1.73 48.20
C PRO A 253 -23.95 1.00 49.51
N TRP A 254 -22.91 1.41 50.24
CA TRP A 254 -22.49 0.84 51.51
C TRP A 254 -23.01 1.68 52.67
N CYS A 255 -23.48 1.01 53.73
CA CYS A 255 -23.96 1.70 54.92
C CYS A 255 -22.89 1.72 56.01
N ASP A 256 -22.41 2.91 56.37
CA ASP A 256 -21.37 3.08 57.40
C ASP A 256 -21.78 2.61 58.80
N HIS A 257 -23.08 2.63 59.10
CA HIS A 257 -23.58 2.25 60.42
C HIS A 257 -23.78 0.75 60.59
N CYS A 258 -24.40 0.07 59.62
CA CYS A 258 -24.67 -1.37 59.72
C CYS A 258 -23.71 -2.26 58.93
N ARG A 259 -22.78 -1.65 58.17
CA ARG A 259 -21.77 -2.31 57.34
C ARG A 259 -22.35 -3.31 56.35
N LYS A 260 -23.51 -2.99 55.75
CA LYS A 260 -24.18 -3.80 54.72
C LYS A 260 -24.29 -3.04 53.40
N VAL A 261 -24.16 -3.77 52.30
CA VAL A 261 -24.36 -3.28 50.94
C VAL A 261 -25.85 -3.14 50.61
N GLY A 262 -26.19 -2.19 49.75
CA GLY A 262 -27.54 -1.95 49.22
C GLY A 262 -28.25 -0.70 49.75
N HIS A 263 -27.67 0.06 50.68
CA HIS A 263 -28.21 1.33 51.18
C HIS A 263 -27.11 2.18 51.85
N VAL A 264 -27.34 3.49 52.03
CA VAL A 264 -26.47 4.42 52.79
C VAL A 264 -26.97 4.63 54.22
N LYS A 265 -26.16 5.23 55.09
CA LYS A 265 -26.46 5.46 56.52
C LYS A 265 -27.85 6.08 56.75
N GLU A 266 -28.23 7.05 55.92
CA GLU A 266 -29.52 7.78 55.98
C GLU A 266 -30.76 6.88 55.77
N ASN A 267 -30.60 5.74 55.09
CA ASN A 267 -31.69 4.80 54.81
C ASN A 267 -31.56 3.50 55.61
N CYS A 268 -30.74 3.52 56.67
CA CYS A 268 -30.49 2.32 57.47
C CYS A 268 -31.67 2.02 58.40
N TRP A 269 -32.35 0.89 58.17
CA TRP A 269 -33.46 0.45 59.03
C TRP A 269 -33.05 0.11 60.47
N LYS A 270 -31.75 -0.11 60.74
CA LYS A 270 -31.25 -0.22 62.12
C LYS A 270 -31.20 1.12 62.84
N LEU A 271 -31.10 2.24 62.10
CA LEU A 271 -31.09 3.60 62.66
C LEU A 271 -32.49 4.22 62.64
N HIS A 272 -33.20 4.11 61.53
CA HIS A 272 -34.46 4.85 61.29
C HIS A 272 -35.72 3.99 61.50
N GLY A 273 -35.58 2.71 61.84
CA GLY A 273 -36.70 1.76 61.92
C GLY A 273 -37.17 1.31 60.52
N LYS A 274 -37.99 0.26 60.48
CA LYS A 274 -38.56 -0.25 59.22
C LYS A 274 -39.78 0.59 58.82
N PRO A 275 -39.98 0.92 57.54
CA PRO A 275 -41.21 1.58 57.07
C PRO A 275 -42.44 0.74 57.38
N ALA A 276 -43.55 1.37 57.75
CA ALA A 276 -44.80 0.70 58.14
C ALA A 276 -45.39 -0.23 57.05
N ASN A 277 -44.98 -0.07 55.78
CA ASN A 277 -45.57 -0.75 54.63
C ASN A 277 -44.68 -1.87 54.05
N TRP A 278 -43.67 -2.35 54.80
CA TRP A 278 -42.69 -3.28 54.27
C TRP A 278 -43.23 -4.73 54.18
N LYS A 279 -43.28 -5.28 52.96
CA LYS A 279 -43.55 -6.71 52.70
C LYS A 279 -42.23 -7.46 52.40
N PRO A 280 -41.93 -8.59 53.07
CA PRO A 280 -40.76 -9.39 52.74
C PRO A 280 -40.93 -10.05 51.37
N GLN A 281 -39.97 -9.84 50.48
CA GLN A 281 -39.89 -10.60 49.23
C GLN A 281 -39.43 -12.02 49.55
N ARG A 282 -40.32 -13.01 49.35
CA ARG A 282 -40.00 -14.43 49.54
C ARG A 282 -38.82 -14.82 48.63
N LEU A 283 -37.70 -15.19 49.23
CA LEU A 283 -36.60 -15.86 48.55
C LEU A 283 -37.10 -17.23 48.05
N LYS A 284 -37.01 -17.46 46.74
CA LYS A 284 -37.19 -18.81 46.17
C LYS A 284 -36.11 -19.71 46.75
N GLN A 285 -36.54 -20.71 47.52
CA GLN A 285 -35.69 -21.80 48.00
C GLN A 285 -35.10 -22.55 46.80
N LYS A 286 -33.77 -22.72 46.76
CA LYS A 286 -33.13 -23.83 46.05
C LYS A 286 -32.72 -24.88 47.09
N PRO A 287 -32.81 -26.19 46.77
CA PRO A 287 -32.63 -27.25 47.77
C PRO A 287 -31.17 -27.44 48.19
N ASP A 288 -31.04 -28.05 49.37
CA ASP A 288 -29.85 -28.28 50.19
C ASP A 288 -28.66 -28.98 49.52
N GLY A 289 -27.48 -28.64 50.04
CA GLY A 289 -26.24 -29.37 49.86
C GLY A 289 -25.16 -28.90 50.85
N SER A 290 -25.28 -29.38 52.10
CA SER A 290 -24.28 -29.50 53.18
C SER A 290 -23.27 -28.35 53.42
N ALA A 291 -23.37 -27.79 54.62
CA ALA A 291 -22.43 -26.84 55.20
C ALA A 291 -21.06 -27.47 55.51
N HIS A 292 -19.99 -26.70 55.32
CA HIS A 292 -18.85 -26.69 56.23
C HIS A 292 -18.41 -25.25 56.51
N MET A 293 -18.04 -25.01 57.76
CA MET A 293 -17.69 -23.73 58.35
C MET A 293 -16.33 -23.21 57.88
N ALA A 294 -16.17 -21.89 58.09
CA ALA A 294 -15.01 -21.03 57.95
C ALA A 294 -13.61 -21.67 57.95
N SER A 295 -12.77 -21.22 57.01
CA SER A 295 -11.48 -20.62 57.37
C SER A 295 -11.03 -19.66 56.27
N THR A 296 -10.57 -18.49 56.68
CA THR A 296 -9.71 -17.61 55.89
C THR A 296 -8.46 -18.38 55.47
N ASP A 297 -8.18 -18.46 54.18
CA ASP A 297 -6.82 -18.52 53.62
C ASP A 297 -6.87 -18.26 52.11
N ILE A 298 -6.17 -17.20 51.70
CA ILE A 298 -5.96 -16.86 50.29
C ILE A 298 -4.85 -17.77 49.79
N ALA A 299 -5.23 -18.89 49.16
CA ALA A 299 -4.33 -19.79 48.47
C ALA A 299 -4.70 -19.87 46.98
N GLY A 300 -3.74 -19.51 46.12
CA GLY A 300 -3.53 -20.12 44.81
C GLY A 300 -4.62 -19.96 43.75
N GLN A 301 -4.75 -18.77 43.16
CA GLN A 301 -5.14 -18.69 41.74
C GLN A 301 -3.88 -18.83 40.90
N ASN A 302 -3.81 -19.92 40.12
CA ASN A 302 -2.79 -20.18 39.11
C ASN A 302 -2.72 -19.00 38.11
N LEU A 303 -1.79 -18.06 38.32
CA LEU A 303 -1.36 -17.14 37.29
C LEU A 303 -0.46 -17.91 36.31
N ARG A 304 -1.06 -18.35 35.20
CA ARG A 304 -0.31 -18.83 34.04
C ARG A 304 0.31 -17.60 33.38
N ALA A 305 1.56 -17.28 33.73
CA ALA A 305 2.35 -16.29 33.01
C ALA A 305 2.70 -16.84 31.63
N SER A 306 2.28 -16.17 30.57
CA SER A 306 2.76 -16.41 29.21
C SER A 306 3.72 -15.30 28.85
N ASP A 307 4.93 -15.66 28.42
CA ASP A 307 5.91 -14.69 27.94
C ASP A 307 5.46 -14.13 26.57
N TYR A 308 5.37 -12.81 26.47
CA TYR A 308 4.83 -12.12 25.29
C TYR A 308 5.86 -11.99 24.15
N MET A 309 7.06 -12.56 24.31
CA MET A 309 8.18 -12.38 23.39
C MET A 309 8.52 -13.59 22.53
N THR A 310 8.10 -14.81 22.88
CA THR A 310 8.46 -16.03 22.12
C THR A 310 7.31 -17.01 21.87
N GLY A 311 6.18 -16.88 22.56
CA GLY A 311 4.99 -17.72 22.33
C GLY A 311 5.15 -19.21 22.63
N ASP A 312 6.30 -19.63 23.18
CA ASP A 312 6.58 -21.02 23.49
C ASP A 312 6.25 -21.35 24.95
N GLN A 313 5.20 -22.15 25.16
CA GLN A 313 4.74 -22.58 26.49
C GLN A 313 5.64 -23.67 27.10
N SER A 314 6.58 -24.24 26.35
CA SER A 314 7.40 -25.37 26.79
C SER A 314 8.58 -24.99 27.69
N LEU A 315 8.98 -23.71 27.70
CA LEU A 315 10.16 -23.22 28.44
C LEU A 315 10.00 -23.18 29.97
N PHE A 316 8.78 -23.34 30.51
CA PHE A 316 8.51 -23.21 31.96
C PHE A 316 8.23 -24.55 32.67
N HIS A 317 8.52 -25.70 32.05
CA HIS A 317 8.21 -27.01 32.65
C HIS A 317 9.30 -27.59 33.56
N THR A 318 10.45 -26.92 33.71
CA THR A 318 11.55 -27.41 34.55
C THR A 318 12.00 -26.35 35.53
N TYR A 319 11.33 -26.31 36.69
CA TYR A 319 11.83 -25.64 37.89
C TYR A 319 12.12 -26.69 38.96
N GLN A 320 13.21 -26.51 39.70
CA GLN A 320 13.53 -27.34 40.85
C GLN A 320 13.08 -26.59 42.11
N SER A 321 12.16 -27.18 42.88
CA SER A 321 11.64 -26.56 44.10
C SER A 321 12.73 -26.52 45.16
N LEU A 322 13.15 -25.33 45.56
CA LEU A 322 14.07 -25.14 46.68
C LEU A 322 13.30 -25.19 48.00
N HIS A 323 13.54 -26.23 48.78
CA HIS A 323 13.10 -26.31 50.18
C HIS A 323 14.06 -25.55 51.10
N ALA A 324 14.16 -24.23 50.94
CA ALA A 324 14.70 -23.34 51.98
C ALA A 324 14.35 -21.87 51.69
N SER A 325 13.86 -21.18 52.72
CA SER A 325 13.34 -19.80 52.73
C SER A 325 14.38 -18.75 52.32
N SER A 326 14.59 -18.58 51.02
CA SER A 326 15.38 -17.46 50.46
C SER A 326 14.43 -16.30 50.13
N GLN A 327 14.73 -15.10 50.62
CA GLN A 327 13.97 -13.88 50.32
C GLN A 327 14.86 -12.89 49.56
N ILE A 328 14.33 -12.29 48.50
CA ILE A 328 14.99 -11.22 47.74
C ILE A 328 14.33 -9.88 48.03
N LYS A 329 15.15 -8.83 48.05
CA LYS A 329 14.69 -7.47 48.27
C LYS A 329 14.36 -6.81 46.93
N THR A 330 13.11 -6.42 46.74
CA THR A 330 12.66 -5.73 45.53
C THR A 330 13.03 -4.24 45.60
N ALA A 331 12.99 -3.55 44.46
CA ALA A 331 13.43 -2.15 44.33
C ALA A 331 12.63 -1.17 45.21
N ASP A 332 11.42 -1.55 45.63
CA ASP A 332 10.58 -0.81 46.59
C ASP A 332 10.94 -1.10 48.06
N GLY A 333 11.94 -1.94 48.31
CA GLY A 333 12.44 -2.30 49.63
C GLY A 333 11.71 -3.46 50.31
N SER A 334 10.67 -4.04 49.69
CA SER A 334 9.94 -5.18 50.24
C SER A 334 10.69 -6.51 50.03
N LEU A 335 10.41 -7.51 50.87
CA LEU A 335 11.04 -8.84 50.80
C LEU A 335 10.06 -9.83 50.18
N SER A 336 10.47 -10.46 49.07
CA SER A 336 9.68 -11.48 48.37
C SER A 336 10.34 -12.85 48.47
N ALA A 337 9.54 -13.88 48.77
CA ALA A 337 10.03 -15.26 48.87
C ALA A 337 10.34 -15.84 47.47
N VAL A 338 11.52 -16.43 47.33
CA VAL A 338 11.95 -17.09 46.10
C VAL A 338 11.43 -18.53 46.09
N LEU A 339 10.58 -18.85 45.11
CA LEU A 339 9.96 -20.18 44.97
C LEU A 339 10.80 -21.17 44.11
N GLY A 340 11.88 -20.71 43.48
CA GLY A 340 12.82 -21.53 42.72
C GLY A 340 13.84 -20.69 41.96
N THR A 341 14.92 -21.32 41.52
CA THR A 341 15.95 -20.71 40.66
C THR A 341 16.01 -21.47 39.34
N GLY A 342 16.12 -20.76 38.22
CA GLY A 342 16.44 -21.37 36.93
C GLY A 342 17.89 -21.88 36.90
N TYR A 343 18.18 -22.81 35.98
CA TYR A 343 19.56 -23.26 35.76
C TYR A 343 20.41 -22.07 35.27
N GLY A 344 21.47 -21.75 36.02
CA GLY A 344 22.36 -20.64 35.72
C GLY A 344 23.06 -20.85 34.39
N LEU A 345 22.72 -20.03 33.40
CA LEU A 345 23.63 -19.77 32.29
C LEU A 345 24.76 -18.92 32.87
N GLY A 346 25.97 -19.48 32.90
CA GLY A 346 27.15 -18.84 33.45
C GLY A 346 27.48 -17.53 32.73
N GLU A 347 28.19 -16.65 33.42
CA GLU A 347 28.61 -15.31 32.97
C GLU A 347 29.57 -15.30 31.76
N GLY A 348 29.61 -16.35 30.94
CA GLY A 348 30.49 -16.49 29.77
C GLY A 348 29.90 -16.08 28.42
N ASP A 349 28.58 -15.88 28.32
CA ASP A 349 27.90 -15.77 27.01
C ASP A 349 27.57 -14.33 26.55
N TRP A 350 28.20 -13.32 27.17
CA TRP A 350 28.12 -11.93 26.71
C TRP A 350 29.47 -11.46 26.18
N GLN A 351 29.73 -11.64 24.88
CA GLN A 351 30.74 -10.86 24.16
C GLN A 351 30.03 -9.74 23.37
N CYS A 352 30.56 -8.52 23.52
CA CYS A 352 30.09 -7.28 22.91
C CYS A 352 30.06 -7.29 21.38
#